data_AF-A0A538JSB0-F1
#
_entry.id   AF-A0A538JSB0-F1
#
_cell.length_a   1.000
_cell.length_b   1.000
_cell.length_c   1.000
_cell.angle_alpha   90.00
_cell.angle_beta   90.00
_cell.angle_gamma   90.00
#
_symmetry.space_group_name_H-M   'P 1'
#
loop_
_entity.id
_entity.type
_entity.pdbx_description
1 polymer ?
#
loop_
_entity_poly.entity_id
_entity_poly.type
_entity_poly.pdbx_seq_one_letter_code
_entity_poly.pdbx_strand_id
1 'polypeptide(L)'
;GIAFGYATCGEVGFEGRSDYAALGTVTNLAARLSDEAAGGQILVSQRLLAEVEENVEAEPVGEYTLKGFSKPVPAFNILALRERAVARG
;
A
#
# COMPACT_ATOMS: atom_id res chain seq x y z
N GLY A 1 3.57 -3.87 2.99
CA GLY A 1 2.23 -3.42 2.60
C GLY A 1 2.31 -2.07 1.91
N ILE A 2 1.50 -1.83 0.88
CA ILE A 2 1.48 -0.56 0.13
C ILE A 2 0.02 -0.10 -0.04
N ALA A 3 -0.23 1.19 0.17
CA ALA A 3 -1.56 1.77 0.02
C ALA A 3 -1.51 3.09 -0.74
N PHE A 4 -2.59 3.40 -1.44
CA PHE A 4 -2.77 4.65 -2.18
C PHE A 4 -3.96 5.44 -1.64
N GLY A 5 -3.79 6.76 -1.50
CA GLY A 5 -4.78 7.65 -0.92
C GLY A 5 -4.19 9.00 -0.48
N TYR A 6 -5.04 9.87 0.05
CA TYR A 6 -4.63 11.19 0.51
C TYR A 6 -3.93 11.14 1.87
N ALA A 7 -2.93 12.00 2.02
CA ALA A 7 -2.22 12.27 3.26
C ALA A 7 -1.91 13.77 3.36
N THR A 8 -1.78 14.26 4.60
CA THR A 8 -1.26 15.59 4.90
C THR A 8 0.24 15.49 5.11
N CYS A 9 1.04 16.24 4.35
CA CYS A 9 2.49 16.28 4.50
C CYS A 9 2.91 17.59 5.17
N GLY A 10 3.87 17.52 6.09
CA GLY A 10 4.38 18.71 6.77
C GLY A 10 5.43 18.37 7.81
N GLU A 11 5.89 19.40 8.52
CA GLU A 11 6.76 19.24 9.68
C GLU A 11 5.97 18.64 10.86
N VAL A 12 6.51 17.58 11.46
CA VAL A 12 5.91 16.84 12.59
C VAL A 12 6.97 16.72 13.68
N GLY A 13 6.65 17.19 14.88
CA GLY A 13 7.56 17.14 16.02
C GLY A 13 7.41 18.37 16.91
N PHE A 14 8.47 18.66 17.65
CA PHE A 14 8.56 19.83 18.52
C PHE A 14 9.91 20.52 18.34
N GLU A 15 10.09 21.67 18.96
CA GLU A 15 11.30 22.48 18.83
C GLU A 15 12.57 21.67 19.16
N GLY A 16 13.51 21.67 18.22
CA GLY A 16 14.77 20.92 18.32
C GLY A 16 14.69 19.44 17.94
N ARG A 17 13.50 18.90 17.63
CA ARG A 17 13.32 17.53 17.12
C ARG A 17 12.06 17.41 16.26
N SER A 18 12.22 17.61 14.96
CA SER A 18 11.15 17.50 13.97
C SER A 18 11.59 16.71 12.72
N ASP A 19 10.61 16.06 12.09
CA ASP A 19 10.75 15.35 10.82
C ASP A 19 9.72 15.90 9.81
N TYR A 20 10.06 15.91 8.52
CA TYR A 20 9.06 16.13 7.47
C TYR A 20 8.38 14.82 7.11
N ALA A 21 7.09 14.68 7.42
CA ALA A 21 6.38 13.41 7.36
C ALA A 21 4.98 13.53 6.74
N ALA A 22 4.47 12.40 6.25
CA ALA A 22 3.09 12.25 5.79
C ALA A 22 2.21 11.63 6.88
N LEU A 23 1.08 12.26 7.16
CA LEU A 23 0.09 11.84 8.15
C LEU A 23 -1.25 11.56 7.47
N GLY A 24 -1.87 10.42 7.78
CA GLY A 24 -3.20 10.10 7.27
C GLY A 24 -3.60 8.65 7.50
N THR A 25 -4.85 8.33 7.21
CA THR A 25 -5.34 6.95 7.27
C THR A 25 -4.62 6.03 6.29
N VAL A 26 -4.15 6.57 5.15
CA VAL A 26 -3.39 5.81 4.14
C VAL A 26 -2.04 5.29 4.65
N THR A 27 -1.33 6.08 5.48
CA THR A 27 -0.04 5.63 6.04
C THR A 27 -0.25 4.52 7.07
N ASN A 28 -1.31 4.64 7.89
CA ASN A 28 -1.74 3.56 8.78
C ASN A 28 -2.14 2.31 8.00
N LEU A 29 -2.89 2.44 6.88
CA LEU A 29 -3.29 1.29 6.07
C LEU A 29 -2.07 0.56 5.50
N ALA A 30 -1.12 1.28 4.93
CA ALA A 30 0.11 0.69 4.40
C ALA A 30 0.89 -0.09 5.47
N ALA A 31 1.00 0.50 6.67
CA ALA A 31 1.63 -0.15 7.82
C ALA A 31 0.90 -1.43 8.23
N ARG A 32 -0.44 -1.38 8.38
CA ARG A 32 -1.24 -2.56 8.77
C ARG A 32 -1.19 -3.67 7.74
N LEU A 33 -1.26 -3.35 6.44
CA LEU A 33 -1.04 -4.34 5.39
C LEU A 33 0.38 -4.90 5.39
N SER A 34 1.36 -4.15 5.91
CA SER A 34 2.73 -4.66 6.08
C SER A 34 2.84 -5.61 7.26
N ASP A 35 2.17 -5.31 8.36
CA ASP A 35 2.14 -6.16 9.55
C ASP A 35 1.52 -7.54 9.24
N GLU A 36 0.51 -7.59 8.36
CA GLU A 36 -0.19 -8.82 7.95
C GLU A 36 0.52 -9.62 6.85
N ALA A 37 1.52 -9.03 6.16
CA ALA A 37 2.17 -9.67 5.04
C ALA A 37 3.09 -10.82 5.50
N ALA A 38 2.97 -11.98 4.86
CA ALA A 38 3.91 -13.08 5.05
C ALA A 38 5.30 -12.75 4.45
N GLY A 39 6.31 -13.58 4.77
CA GLY A 39 7.66 -13.42 4.23
C GLY A 39 7.67 -13.42 2.69
N GLY A 40 8.18 -12.35 2.09
CA GLY A 40 8.23 -12.17 0.63
C GLY A 40 6.90 -11.74 -0.01
N GLN A 41 5.83 -11.59 0.76
CA GLN A 41 4.52 -11.19 0.26
C GLN A 41 4.42 -9.66 0.14
N ILE A 42 3.82 -9.17 -0.94
CA ILE A 42 3.61 -7.73 -1.17
C ILE A 42 2.10 -7.46 -1.19
N LEU A 43 1.56 -7.15 -0.01
CA LEU A 43 0.15 -6.80 0.12
C LEU A 43 -0.12 -5.35 -0.30
N VAL A 44 -1.12 -5.18 -1.16
CA VAL A 44 -1.60 -3.88 -1.65
C VAL A 44 -3.09 -3.69 -1.38
N SER A 45 -3.50 -2.44 -1.17
CA SER A 45 -4.93 -2.09 -1.07
C SER A 45 -5.62 -2.15 -2.43
N GLN A 46 -6.93 -2.39 -2.43
CA GLN A 46 -7.74 -2.39 -3.66
C GLN A 46 -7.56 -1.14 -4.53
N ARG A 47 -7.53 0.04 -3.89
CA ARG A 47 -7.36 1.31 -4.61
C ARG A 47 -5.99 1.38 -5.29
N LEU A 48 -4.93 0.90 -4.64
CA LEU A 48 -3.62 0.87 -5.28
C LEU A 48 -3.60 -0.12 -6.44
N LEU A 49 -4.20 -1.31 -6.29
CA LEU A 49 -4.28 -2.28 -7.37
C LEU A 49 -4.95 -1.68 -8.62
N ALA A 50 -6.06 -0.96 -8.46
CA ALA A 50 -6.75 -0.32 -9.59
C ALA A 50 -5.85 0.68 -10.36
N GLU A 51 -4.88 1.32 -9.69
CA GLU A 51 -3.95 2.25 -10.35
C GLU A 51 -2.80 1.52 -11.08
N VAL A 52 -2.51 0.26 -10.73
CA VAL A 52 -1.31 -0.46 -11.20
C VAL A 52 -1.61 -1.79 -11.89
N GLU A 53 -2.86 -2.23 -11.98
CA GLU A 53 -3.25 -3.56 -12.48
C GLU A 53 -2.75 -3.85 -13.90
N GLU A 54 -2.59 -2.82 -14.73
CA GLU A 54 -2.01 -2.94 -16.08
C GLU A 54 -0.50 -3.23 -16.09
N ASN A 55 0.19 -3.00 -14.97
CA ASN A 55 1.64 -3.13 -14.84
C ASN A 55 2.05 -4.35 -14.00
N VAL A 56 1.11 -4.99 -13.29
CA VAL A 56 1.42 -6.05 -12.33
C VAL A 56 0.53 -7.27 -12.51
N GLU A 57 1.05 -8.42 -12.14
CA GLU A 57 0.27 -9.61 -11.85
C GLU A 57 -0.03 -9.63 -10.35
N ALA A 58 -1.30 -9.83 -10.01
CA ALA A 58 -1.76 -9.83 -8.63
C ALA A 58 -2.88 -10.84 -8.43
N GLU A 59 -2.99 -11.35 -7.20
CA GLU A 59 -4.05 -12.26 -6.78
C GLU A 59 -4.79 -11.70 -5.55
N PRO A 60 -6.12 -11.93 -5.43
CA PRO A 60 -6.83 -11.58 -4.22
C PRO A 60 -6.42 -12.50 -3.07
N VAL A 61 -6.20 -11.95 -1.89
CA VAL A 61 -5.88 -12.71 -0.67
C VAL A 61 -6.97 -12.64 0.40
N GLY A 62 -8.14 -12.14 0.02
CA GLY A 62 -9.27 -11.94 0.92
C GLY A 62 -9.25 -10.58 1.61
N GLU A 63 -9.88 -10.53 2.79
CA GLU A 63 -10.06 -9.31 3.56
C GLU A 63 -9.41 -9.43 4.93
N TYR A 64 -8.84 -8.32 5.42
CA TYR A 64 -8.21 -8.25 6.73
C TYR A 64 -9.00 -7.33 7.66
N THR A 65 -9.19 -7.76 8.91
CA THR A 65 -9.70 -6.88 9.97
C THR A 65 -8.53 -6.14 10.61
N LEU A 66 -8.32 -4.91 10.18
CA LEU A 66 -7.15 -4.11 10.56
C LEU A 66 -7.47 -3.15 11.70
N LYS A 67 -6.56 -3.04 12.67
CA LYS A 67 -6.68 -2.06 13.77
C LYS A 67 -6.85 -0.64 13.21
N GLY A 68 -7.92 0.03 13.64
CA GLY A 68 -8.24 1.40 13.23
C GLY A 68 -9.11 1.50 11.97
N PHE A 69 -9.52 0.38 11.39
CA PHE A 69 -10.46 0.30 10.28
C PHE A 69 -11.75 -0.38 10.74
N SER A 70 -12.90 0.26 10.50
CA SER A 70 -14.20 -0.22 10.99
C SER A 70 -14.81 -1.34 10.14
N LYS A 71 -14.30 -1.54 8.93
CA LYS A 71 -14.71 -2.59 8.00
C LYS A 71 -13.49 -3.43 7.62
N PRO A 72 -13.67 -4.73 7.34
CA PRO A 72 -12.64 -5.52 6.70
C PRO A 72 -12.13 -4.84 5.43
N VAL A 73 -10.82 -4.95 5.19
CA VAL A 73 -10.15 -4.31 4.05
C VAL A 73 -9.71 -5.37 3.06
N PRO A 74 -10.23 -5.36 1.82
CA PRO A 74 -9.74 -6.22 0.76
C PRO A 74 -8.28 -5.92 0.44
N ALA A 75 -7.48 -6.98 0.31
CA ALA A 75 -6.07 -6.88 -0.06
C ALA A 75 -5.72 -7.87 -1.17
N PHE A 76 -4.64 -7.54 -1.86
CA PHE A 76 -4.15 -8.30 -3.00
C PHE A 76 -2.64 -8.50 -2.84
N ASN A 77 -2.15 -9.66 -3.25
CA ASN A 77 -0.73 -9.95 -3.28
C ASN A 77 -0.17 -9.68 -4.67
N ILE A 78 0.88 -8.88 -4.76
CA ILE A 78 1.62 -8.67 -6.02
C ILE A 78 2.55 -9.85 -6.26
N LEU A 79 2.43 -10.48 -7.42
CA LEU A 79 3.21 -11.64 -7.83
C LEU A 79 4.42 -11.25 -8.68
N ALA A 80 4.21 -10.36 -9.65
CA ALA A 80 5.25 -9.94 -10.58
C ALA A 80 4.93 -8.58 -11.23
N LEU A 81 5.96 -7.95 -11.79
CA LEU A 81 5.78 -6.91 -12.81
C LEU A 81 5.48 -7.59 -14.15
N ARG A 82 4.55 -7.05 -14.91
CA ARG A 82 4.33 -7.47 -16.30
C ARG A 82 5.52 -7.01 -17.15
N GLU A 83 6.03 -7.88 -18.02
CA GLU A 83 7.03 -7.46 -19.00
C GLU A 83 6.43 -6.38 -19.91
N ARG A 84 7.11 -5.23 -19.99
CA ARG A 84 6.82 -4.31 -21.08
C ARG A 84 7.27 -4.98 -22.37
N ALA A 85 6.36 -5.13 -23.32
CA ALA A 85 6.75 -5.49 -24.68
C ALA A 85 7.78 -4.46 -25.16
N VAL A 86 9.06 -4.87 -25.21
CA VAL A 86 10.10 -4.06 -25.84
C VAL A 86 9.71 -4.01 -27.31
N ALA A 87 9.28 -2.84 -27.79
CA ALA A 87 9.11 -2.60 -29.21
C ALA A 87 10.48 -2.83 -29.86
N ARG A 88 10.65 -3.98 -30.51
CA ARG A 88 11.83 -4.25 -31.32
C ARG A 88 11.73 -3.35 -32.54
N GLY A 89 12.54 -2.30 -32.55
CA GLY A 89 12.89 -1.56 -33.77
C GLY A 89 13.80 -2.38 -34.66
#